data_AF-A0A4Q9HQ91-F1
#
_entry.id   AF-A0A4Q9HQ91-F1
#
_cell.length_a   1.000
_cell.length_b   1.000
_cell.length_c   1.000
_cell.angle_alpha   90.00
_cell.angle_beta   90.00
_cell.angle_gamma   90.00
#
_symmetry.space_group_name_H-M   'P 1'
#
loop_
_entity.id
_entity.type
_entity.pdbx_description
1 polymer ?
#
loop_
_entity_poly.entity_id
_entity_poly.type
_entity_poly.pdbx_seq_one_letter_code
_entity_poly.pdbx_strand_id
1 'polypeptide(L)'
;MPDGGYYAKIPRPESIDAVRRSLDRHSAVREYKEITPQLYEISRIRKCAVTLFVTNVYTVGVADVQDVAEEHPSVTCILTVSAWNSYTERAKEYARSINIGLFRFYEWMGALNYDGDDFLGYVAPSDRDK
;
A
#
# COMPACT_ATOMS: atom_id res chain seq x y z
N MET A 1 -12.88 29.35 -14.54
CA MET A 1 -11.60 29.38 -13.80
C MET A 1 -10.84 28.12 -14.17
N PRO A 2 -9.65 28.24 -14.80
CA PRO A 2 -8.80 27.09 -15.09
C PRO A 2 -7.98 26.75 -13.84
N ASP A 3 -8.17 25.55 -13.29
CA ASP A 3 -7.09 24.56 -13.05
C ASP A 3 -7.71 23.31 -12.40
N GLY A 4 -8.10 22.36 -13.27
CA GLY A 4 -8.47 21.03 -12.85
C GLY A 4 -7.24 20.22 -12.45
N GLY A 5 -7.32 19.54 -11.30
CA GLY A 5 -6.71 18.21 -11.16
C GLY A 5 -5.30 18.07 -10.61
N TYR A 6 -4.71 19.08 -9.94
CA TYR A 6 -3.31 18.99 -9.47
C TYR A 6 -3.09 18.56 -8.00
N TYR A 7 -4.14 18.26 -7.23
CA TYR A 7 -4.04 18.14 -5.75
C TYR A 7 -4.21 16.74 -5.11
N ALA A 8 -4.38 15.62 -5.83
CA ALA A 8 -5.05 14.45 -5.22
C ALA A 8 -4.31 13.09 -5.19
N LYS A 9 -2.97 13.02 -5.30
CA LYS A 9 -2.24 11.74 -5.11
C LYS A 9 -1.20 11.75 -3.99
N ILE A 10 -0.67 12.91 -3.61
CA ILE A 10 0.34 13.01 -2.55
C ILE A 10 -0.36 12.92 -1.18
N PRO A 11 0.02 11.96 -0.32
CA PRO A 11 -0.51 11.88 1.03
C PRO A 11 -0.22 13.13 1.85
N ARG A 12 -1.11 13.42 2.80
CA ARG A 12 -0.86 14.46 3.80
C ARG A 12 0.36 14.08 4.65
N PRO A 13 1.14 15.05 5.15
CA PRO A 13 2.32 14.76 5.97
C PRO A 13 1.97 13.94 7.23
N GLU A 14 0.79 14.16 7.82
CA GLU A 14 0.30 13.37 8.95
C GLU A 14 0.08 11.89 8.60
N SER A 15 -0.41 11.61 7.40
CA SER A 15 -0.59 10.24 6.89
C SER A 15 0.75 9.56 6.66
N ILE A 16 1.73 10.29 6.13
CA ILE A 16 3.11 9.79 5.97
C ILE A 16 3.74 9.49 7.34
N ASP A 17 3.55 10.38 8.30
CA ASP A 17 4.06 10.19 9.65
C ASP A 17 3.42 8.97 10.33
N ALA A 18 2.13 8.71 10.09
CA ALA A 18 1.45 7.51 10.56
C ALA A 18 2.04 6.23 9.94
N VAL A 19 2.37 6.22 8.65
CA VAL A 19 3.05 5.09 8.00
C VAL A 19 4.43 4.86 8.62
N ARG A 20 5.24 5.91 8.78
CA ARG A 20 6.57 5.84 9.40
C ARG A 20 6.51 5.30 10.83
N ARG A 21 5.61 5.84 11.66
CA ARG A 21 5.39 5.36 13.04
C ARG A 21 4.96 3.90 13.08
N SER A 22 4.18 3.46 12.08
CA SER A 22 3.73 2.07 12.00
C SER A 22 4.87 1.15 11.62
N LEU A 23 5.71 1.54 10.66
CA LEU A 23 6.93 0.80 10.29
C LEU A 23 7.88 0.64 11.47
N ASP A 24 8.14 1.72 12.22
CA ASP A 24 9.04 1.72 13.38
C ASP A 24 8.57 0.79 14.51
N ARG A 25 7.25 0.72 14.72
CA ARG A 25 6.65 -0.09 15.80
C ARG A 25 6.34 -1.53 15.42
N HIS A 26 6.40 -1.88 14.13
CA HIS A 26 5.92 -3.17 13.66
C HIS A 26 6.99 -4.26 13.84
N SER A 27 6.66 -5.29 14.61
CA SER A 27 7.61 -6.37 14.97
C SER A 27 8.14 -7.19 13.78
N ALA A 28 7.42 -7.23 12.65
CA ALA A 28 7.89 -7.89 11.43
C ALA A 28 8.83 -7.03 10.57
N VAL A 29 8.99 -5.74 10.88
CA VAL A 29 9.88 -4.82 10.15
C VAL A 29 11.24 -4.82 10.82
N ARG A 30 12.30 -5.04 10.04
CA ARG A 30 13.68 -4.96 10.51
C ARG A 30 14.22 -3.54 10.38
N GLU A 31 14.03 -2.97 9.19
CA GLU A 31 14.45 -1.64 8.81
C GLU A 31 13.65 -1.22 7.58
N TYR A 32 13.52 0.08 7.35
CA TYR A 32 12.95 0.62 6.13
C TYR A 32 13.82 1.78 5.64
N LYS A 33 13.83 1.96 4.32
CA LYS A 33 14.48 3.08 3.64
C LYS A 33 13.42 3.87 2.91
N GLU A 34 13.32 5.15 3.25
CA GLU A 34 12.47 6.08 2.52
C GLU A 34 13.21 6.55 1.26
N ILE A 35 12.62 6.29 0.08
CA ILE A 35 13.14 6.76 -1.20
C ILE A 35 12.49 8.09 -1.55
N THR A 36 11.17 8.14 -1.38
CA THR A 36 10.36 9.35 -1.47
C THR A 36 9.26 9.29 -0.40
N PRO A 37 8.55 10.39 -0.12
CA PRO A 37 7.41 10.36 0.80
C PRO A 37 6.31 9.34 0.42
N GLN A 38 6.31 8.84 -0.81
CA GLN A 38 5.34 7.85 -1.28
C GLN A 38 5.96 6.49 -1.53
N LEU A 39 7.28 6.31 -1.43
CA LEU A 39 7.96 5.09 -1.81
C LEU A 39 8.95 4.65 -0.73
N TYR A 40 8.76 3.43 -0.23
CA TYR A 40 9.53 2.85 0.85
C TYR A 40 10.05 1.47 0.48
N GLU A 41 11.34 1.23 0.69
CA GLU A 41 11.91 -0.12 0.67
C GLU A 41 11.90 -0.67 2.10
N ILE A 42 11.19 -1.76 2.34
CA ILE A 42 10.99 -2.31 3.69
C ILE A 42 11.64 -3.69 3.75
N SER A 43 12.64 -3.82 4.62
CA SER A 43 13.26 -5.10 4.95
C SER A 43 12.53 -5.71 6.13
N ARG A 44 12.05 -6.94 5.96
CA ARG A 44 11.25 -7.66 6.96
C ARG A 44 12.05 -8.77 7.63
N ILE A 45 11.76 -9.05 8.91
CA ILE A 45 12.46 -10.08 9.69
C ILE A 45 12.03 -11.47 9.22
N ARG A 46 12.97 -12.24 8.67
CA ARG A 46 12.76 -13.61 8.16
C ARG A 46 11.70 -13.71 7.04
N LYS A 47 11.50 -12.62 6.29
CA LYS A 47 10.49 -12.48 5.23
C LYS A 47 11.08 -11.77 4.02
N CYS A 48 10.40 -11.81 2.87
CA CYS A 48 10.85 -11.09 1.68
C CYS A 48 10.81 -9.57 1.89
N ALA A 49 11.79 -8.85 1.35
CA ALA A 49 11.71 -7.38 1.30
C ALA A 49 10.53 -6.96 0.41
N VAL A 50 9.93 -5.81 0.72
CA VAL A 50 8.79 -5.27 -0.03
C VAL A 50 9.02 -3.80 -0.33
N THR A 51 8.61 -3.37 -1.52
CA THR A 51 8.59 -1.98 -1.94
C THR A 51 7.16 -1.46 -1.85
N LEU A 52 6.93 -0.55 -0.91
CA LEU A 52 5.63 0.02 -0.61
C LEU A 52 5.45 1.36 -1.31
N PHE A 53 4.37 1.48 -2.09
CA PHE A 53 3.87 2.75 -2.60
C PHE A 53 2.68 3.26 -1.78
N VAL A 54 2.70 4.53 -1.38
CA VAL A 54 1.66 5.16 -0.57
C VAL A 54 0.88 6.17 -1.41
N THR A 55 -0.42 5.96 -1.50
CA THR A 55 -1.35 6.82 -2.22
C THR A 55 -2.48 7.32 -1.32
N ASN A 56 -3.05 8.47 -1.68
CA ASN A 56 -4.24 9.02 -1.03
C ASN A 56 -5.47 9.01 -1.95
N VAL A 57 -5.46 8.18 -2.99
CA VAL A 57 -6.62 7.97 -3.87
C VAL A 57 -7.79 7.40 -3.07
N TYR A 58 -8.94 8.08 -3.14
CA TYR A 58 -10.15 7.76 -2.37
C TYR A 58 -10.68 6.36 -2.67
N THR A 59 -10.74 5.97 -3.95
CA THR A 59 -11.08 4.61 -4.36
C THR A 59 -10.09 4.16 -5.43
N VAL A 60 -9.17 3.27 -5.07
CA VAL A 60 -8.17 2.76 -6.01
C VAL A 60 -8.83 1.80 -7.02
N GLY A 61 -8.71 2.14 -8.30
CA GLY A 61 -9.18 1.34 -9.44
C GLY A 61 -8.05 0.53 -10.10
N VAL A 62 -8.42 -0.25 -11.12
CA VAL A 62 -7.46 -1.01 -11.94
C VAL A 62 -6.46 -0.09 -12.64
N ALA A 63 -6.94 1.03 -13.20
CA ALA A 63 -6.09 2.02 -13.85
C ALA A 63 -5.05 2.60 -12.88
N ASP A 64 -5.44 2.96 -11.65
CA ASP A 64 -4.49 3.48 -10.65
C ASP A 64 -3.38 2.46 -10.30
N VAL A 65 -3.74 1.18 -10.20
CA VAL A 65 -2.75 0.11 -9.97
C VAL A 65 -1.81 -0.01 -11.16
N GLN A 66 -2.35 0.06 -12.37
CA GLN A 66 -1.56 -0.01 -13.60
C GLN A 66 -0.59 1.17 -13.71
N ASP A 67 -1.06 2.41 -13.53
CA ASP A 67 -0.23 3.62 -13.50
C ASP A 67 0.92 3.47 -12.49
N VAL A 68 0.63 3.04 -11.25
CA VAL A 68 1.68 2.85 -10.23
C VAL A 68 2.68 1.77 -10.62
N ALA A 69 2.22 0.66 -11.22
CA ALA A 69 3.10 -0.42 -11.67
C ALA A 69 3.99 0.01 -12.85
N GLU A 70 3.49 0.86 -13.75
CA GLU A 70 4.25 1.42 -14.87
C GLU A 70 5.25 2.49 -14.42
N GLU A 71 4.85 3.40 -13.52
CA GLU A 71 5.70 4.45 -12.96
C GLU A 71 6.78 3.90 -12.01
N HIS A 72 6.46 2.83 -11.28
CA HIS A 72 7.31 2.24 -10.25
C HIS A 72 7.41 0.72 -10.41
N PRO A 73 8.21 0.21 -11.36
CA PRO A 73 8.28 -1.22 -11.67
C PRO A 73 8.81 -2.09 -10.51
N SER A 74 9.46 -1.49 -9.51
CA SER A 74 9.95 -2.19 -8.32
C SER A 74 8.91 -2.32 -7.21
N VAL A 75 7.70 -1.76 -7.36
CA VAL A 75 6.63 -1.83 -6.37
C VAL A 75 6.13 -3.26 -6.20
N THR A 76 6.03 -3.69 -4.95
CA THR A 76 5.45 -4.98 -4.58
C THR A 76 4.13 -4.81 -3.83
N CYS A 77 3.86 -3.63 -3.30
CA CYS A 77 2.60 -3.32 -2.65
C CYS A 77 2.21 -1.85 -2.72
N ILE A 78 0.91 -1.61 -2.76
CA ILE A 78 0.26 -0.30 -2.80
C ILE A 78 -0.61 -0.17 -1.55
N LEU A 79 -0.44 0.93 -0.84
CA LEU A 79 -1.20 1.30 0.35
C LEU A 79 -2.01 2.55 0.08
N THR A 80 -3.33 2.46 0.24
CA THR A 80 -4.17 3.65 0.36
C THR A 80 -4.27 4.08 1.83
N VAL A 81 -3.80 5.29 2.13
CA VAL A 81 -3.38 5.65 3.50
C VAL A 81 -4.50 6.21 4.37
N SER A 82 -5.55 6.80 3.78
CA SER A 82 -6.64 7.38 4.56
C SER A 82 -7.66 6.30 4.97
N ALA A 83 -8.16 6.40 6.20
CA ALA A 83 -9.17 5.47 6.74
C ALA A 83 -10.49 5.47 5.96
N TRP A 84 -10.76 6.57 5.23
CA TRP A 84 -11.93 6.71 4.37
C TRP A 84 -11.70 6.20 2.95
N ASN A 85 -10.47 5.85 2.62
CA ASN A 85 -10.15 5.34 1.30
C ASN A 85 -10.44 3.84 1.23
N SER A 86 -10.74 3.41 0.01
CA SER A 86 -10.96 2.03 -0.33
C SER A 86 -10.29 1.69 -1.65
N TYR A 87 -10.49 0.46 -2.09
CA TYR A 87 -10.17 -0.01 -3.42
C TYR A 87 -11.35 -0.80 -3.96
N THR A 88 -11.42 -0.94 -5.28
CA THR A 88 -12.39 -1.84 -5.91
C THR A 88 -11.89 -3.28 -5.83
N GLU A 89 -12.82 -4.25 -5.76
CA GLU A 89 -12.47 -5.68 -5.77
C GLU A 89 -11.65 -6.04 -7.01
N ARG A 90 -12.06 -5.55 -8.18
CA ARG A 90 -11.32 -5.71 -9.43
C ARG A 90 -9.89 -5.17 -9.36
N ALA A 91 -9.66 -4.05 -8.67
CA ALA A 91 -8.30 -3.51 -8.49
C ALA A 91 -7.45 -4.44 -7.62
N LYS A 92 -8.02 -5.03 -6.56
CA LYS A 92 -7.33 -5.99 -5.71
C LYS A 92 -6.99 -7.28 -6.46
N GLU A 93 -7.93 -7.81 -7.23
CA GLU A 93 -7.73 -9.00 -8.07
C GLU A 93 -6.65 -8.74 -9.13
N TYR A 94 -6.73 -7.60 -9.82
CA TYR A 94 -5.75 -7.21 -10.82
C TYR A 94 -4.36 -7.04 -10.20
N ALA A 95 -4.25 -6.32 -9.08
CA ALA A 95 -2.99 -6.14 -8.36
C ALA A 95 -2.37 -7.50 -8.01
N ARG A 96 -3.16 -8.43 -7.47
CA ARG A 96 -2.71 -9.80 -7.16
C ARG A 96 -2.24 -10.54 -8.41
N SER A 97 -2.94 -10.41 -9.55
CA SER A 97 -2.55 -11.03 -10.83
C SER A 97 -1.18 -10.56 -11.33
N ILE A 98 -0.74 -9.37 -10.93
CA ILE A 98 0.59 -8.83 -11.28
C ILE A 98 1.58 -8.88 -10.11
N ASN A 99 1.31 -9.69 -9.08
CA ASN A 99 2.14 -9.84 -7.87
C ASN A 99 2.33 -8.55 -7.06
N ILE A 100 1.33 -7.68 -7.06
CA ILE A 100 1.28 -6.47 -6.25
C ILE A 100 0.20 -6.62 -5.18
N GLY A 101 0.55 -6.42 -3.92
CA GLY A 101 -0.43 -6.38 -2.83
C GLY A 101 -1.10 -5.01 -2.72
N LEU A 102 -2.41 -4.93 -2.86
CA LEU A 102 -3.18 -3.68 -2.66
C LEU A 102 -3.87 -3.69 -1.29
N PHE A 103 -3.64 -2.68 -0.45
CA PHE A 103 -4.10 -2.70 0.93
C PHE A 103 -4.65 -1.35 1.42
N ARG A 104 -5.59 -1.40 2.36
CA ARG A 104 -5.87 -0.31 3.30
C ARG A 104 -4.87 -0.35 4.45
N PHE A 105 -4.79 0.73 5.21
CA PHE A 105 -3.80 0.87 6.31
C PHE A 105 -3.79 -0.30 7.30
N TYR A 106 -4.95 -0.69 7.82
CA TYR A 106 -5.05 -1.77 8.80
C TYR A 106 -4.82 -3.16 8.18
N GLU A 107 -5.19 -3.36 6.91
CA GLU A 107 -4.88 -4.59 6.17
C GLU A 107 -3.38 -4.73 5.96
N TRP A 108 -2.73 -3.64 5.57
CA TRP A 108 -1.30 -3.61 5.33
C TRP A 108 -0.52 -3.97 6.60
N MET A 109 -0.90 -3.44 7.77
CA MET A 109 -0.27 -3.82 9.04
C MET A 109 -0.38 -5.32 9.32
N GLY A 110 -1.53 -5.94 9.04
CA GLY A 110 -1.69 -7.39 9.15
C GLY A 110 -0.84 -8.15 8.12
N ALA A 111 -0.90 -7.71 6.86
CA ALA A 111 -0.24 -8.33 5.72
C ALA A 111 1.28 -8.44 5.91
N LEU A 112 1.92 -7.48 6.58
CA LEU A 112 3.37 -7.52 6.88
C LEU A 112 3.82 -8.81 7.60
N ASN A 113 2.90 -9.51 8.28
CA ASN A 113 3.16 -10.77 8.97
C ASN A 113 3.13 -12.01 8.07
N TYR A 114 2.86 -11.87 6.77
CA TYR A 114 2.74 -12.96 5.79
C TYR A 114 3.66 -12.75 4.58
N ASP A 115 3.85 -13.78 3.77
CA ASP A 115 4.63 -13.76 2.52
C ASP A 115 3.86 -14.44 1.39
N GLY A 116 4.32 -14.24 0.15
CA GLY A 116 3.78 -14.92 -1.02
C GLY A 116 2.30 -14.60 -1.23
N ASP A 117 1.51 -15.63 -1.54
CA ASP A 117 0.09 -15.48 -1.84
C ASP A 117 -0.73 -14.98 -0.63
N ASP A 118 -0.37 -15.41 0.59
CA ASP A 118 -1.00 -14.93 1.83
C ASP A 118 -0.78 -13.43 2.05
N PHE A 119 0.36 -12.88 1.61
CA PHE A 119 0.60 -11.44 1.61
C PHE A 119 -0.29 -10.75 0.58
N LEU A 120 -0.22 -11.17 -0.69
CA LEU A 120 -0.91 -10.52 -1.81
C LEU A 120 -2.44 -10.54 -1.63
N GLY A 121 -2.96 -11.66 -1.14
CA GLY A 121 -4.38 -11.90 -0.89
C GLY A 121 -4.85 -11.49 0.51
N TYR A 122 -4.02 -10.83 1.32
CA TYR A 122 -4.39 -10.55 2.70
C TYR A 122 -5.67 -9.70 2.78
N VAL A 123 -6.63 -10.22 3.54
CA VAL A 123 -7.86 -9.56 3.97
C VAL A 123 -7.87 -9.57 5.50
N ALA A 124 -8.15 -8.42 6.12
CA ALA A 124 -8.22 -8.30 7.56
C ALA A 124 -9.31 -9.22 8.15
N PRO A 125 -9.12 -9.78 9.35
CA PRO A 125 -10.10 -10.69 9.96
C PRO A 125 -11.49 -10.06 10.09
N SER A 126 -11.58 -8.75 10.36
CA SER A 126 -12.85 -8.02 10.43
C SER A 126 -13.62 -7.94 9.10
N ASP A 127 -12.94 -8.10 7.97
CA ASP A 127 -13.52 -8.08 6.62
C ASP A 127 -13.84 -9.49 6.10
N ARG A 128 -13.41 -10.57 6.78
CA ARG A 128 -13.65 -11.98 6.35
C ARG A 128 -15.05 -12.50 6.69
N ASP A 129 -15.78 -11.81 7.57
CA ASP A 129 -17.09 -12.23 8.11
C ASP A 129 -18.27 -11.48 7.47
N LYS A 130 -18.04 -10.75 6.37
CA LYS A 130 -19.08 -9.99 5.65
C LYS A 130 -19.55 -10.67 4.38
#